data_AF-A0A2E8I8F9-F1
#
_entry.id   AF-A0A2E8I8F9-F1
#
_cell.length_a   1.000
_cell.length_b   1.000
_cell.length_c   1.000
_cell.angle_alpha   90.00
_cell.angle_beta   90.00
_cell.angle_gamma   90.00
#
_symmetry.space_group_name_H-M   'P 1'
#
loop_
_entity.id
_entity.type
_entity.pdbx_description
1 polymer ?
#
loop_
_entity_poly.entity_id
_entity_poly.type
_entity_poly.pdbx_seq_one_letter_code
_entity_poly.pdbx_strand_id
1 'polypeptide(L)'
;MPRIALDCGDSYDSVIRPTVIQVIDKVKKVTGLSNVKTLFTGDPQNTPQIGGSLNGEAKDVSFSNEEYLQLEVRTQYVDSDMLTNNVFARGNIPLFNDPELGVVVTPVVGHTQVTISVKYKAQSKNSAERWISEIKRRTAQGFKELIHESDYHYLIPKEILVILDQIHQRRENVAPYGEDLNTYLNKHFHPKVTWLSNQSGQRKALGVRERQTNILGYFDFESVPELEKGENGNWISTFDYVVQFDRPHSVVMQYPLVVHNQLLDPRFFDDSENFNLNLEMYLSTAFNQGLDVIAHRHRLPALSTIMGYSVPAFDEWLPTSVPMGTSTMARILLAVDEQNPRYLCNIEELGDFALIDEVITYLKERHEFATVLGACPVFFSLYQDHTRMSDSVLAMDEEGNLFTTVDLSLRRVYHLRVGVYNDLTLLNQETLEDIRINGRFAQILLTALEPQLKDDPLIELLPDGRMPKRQFWDAIAKIKGTNAMYKNKIEVSRFTVASLMLTANRPSQYA
;
A
#
# COMPACT_ATOMS: atom_id res chain seq x y z
N MET A 1 3.35 -3.48 7.19
CA MET A 1 4.40 -3.41 6.15
C MET A 1 4.31 -2.03 5.55
N PRO A 2 5.36 -1.21 5.72
CA PRO A 2 5.44 0.13 5.18
C PRO A 2 5.06 0.19 3.71
N ARG A 3 4.33 1.25 3.37
CA ARG A 3 3.96 1.57 2.00
C ARG A 3 4.25 3.03 1.75
N ILE A 4 4.93 3.30 0.64
CA ILE A 4 5.20 4.66 0.19
C ILE A 4 4.71 4.82 -1.24
N ALA A 5 4.24 6.02 -1.58
CA ALA A 5 3.84 6.40 -2.92
C ALA A 5 4.61 7.68 -3.28
N LEU A 6 5.33 7.65 -4.41
CA LEU A 6 6.18 8.74 -4.85
C LEU A 6 5.89 9.07 -6.32
N ASP A 7 5.90 10.36 -6.67
CA ASP A 7 5.68 10.82 -8.05
C ASP A 7 6.84 10.39 -8.96
N CYS A 8 6.52 9.93 -10.18
CA CYS A 8 7.49 9.60 -11.22
C CYS A 8 8.30 10.82 -11.72
N GLY A 9 7.98 12.04 -11.28
CA GLY A 9 8.66 13.27 -11.65
C GLY A 9 8.08 13.91 -12.91
N ASP A 10 8.94 14.44 -13.79
CA ASP A 10 8.52 15.15 -15.01
C ASP A 10 7.93 14.23 -16.08
N SER A 11 6.68 13.86 -15.86
CA SER A 11 5.89 13.02 -16.74
C SER A 11 5.30 13.78 -17.94
N TYR A 12 5.39 15.12 -17.97
CA TYR A 12 4.98 15.88 -19.15
C TYR A 12 5.99 15.70 -20.28
N ASP A 13 7.27 15.95 -20.02
CA ASP A 13 8.31 15.83 -21.04
C ASP A 13 8.64 14.37 -21.38
N SER A 14 8.51 13.45 -20.41
CA SER A 14 8.89 12.04 -20.61
C SER A 14 7.78 11.16 -21.18
N VAL A 15 6.50 11.50 -20.92
CA VAL A 15 5.32 10.72 -21.35
C VAL A 15 4.45 11.51 -22.31
N ILE A 16 3.86 12.63 -21.89
CA ILE A 16 2.84 13.34 -22.69
C ILE A 16 3.42 13.83 -24.02
N ARG A 17 4.55 14.52 -23.98
CA ARG A 17 5.14 15.13 -25.18
C ARG A 17 5.53 14.09 -26.25
N PRO A 18 6.23 12.98 -25.92
CA PRO A 18 6.46 11.89 -26.88
C PRO A 18 5.18 11.29 -27.45
N THR A 19 4.14 11.10 -26.63
CA THR A 19 2.83 10.61 -27.09
C THR A 19 2.19 11.57 -28.09
N VAL A 20 2.14 12.86 -27.76
CA VAL A 20 1.54 13.89 -28.63
C VAL A 20 2.28 13.98 -29.96
N ILE A 21 3.62 13.91 -29.97
CA ILE A 21 4.42 13.93 -31.21
C ILE A 21 4.05 12.75 -32.11
N GLN A 22 4.03 11.53 -31.56
CA GLN A 22 3.73 10.30 -32.31
C GLN A 22 2.29 10.30 -32.86
N VAL A 23 1.33 10.75 -32.04
CA VAL A 23 -0.07 10.95 -32.46
C VAL A 23 -0.16 11.94 -33.62
N ILE A 24 0.45 13.12 -33.47
CA ILE A 24 0.37 14.19 -34.47
C ILE A 24 1.06 13.77 -35.77
N ASP A 25 2.19 13.05 -35.72
CA ASP A 25 2.83 12.53 -36.93
C ASP A 25 1.92 11.54 -37.68
N LYS A 26 1.14 10.73 -36.98
CA LYS A 26 0.12 9.87 -37.61
C LYS A 26 -1.04 10.68 -38.17
N VAL A 27 -1.53 11.68 -37.43
CA VAL A 27 -2.58 12.60 -37.90
C VAL A 27 -2.12 13.36 -39.15
N LYS A 28 -0.86 13.82 -39.22
CA LYS A 28 -0.26 14.48 -40.38
C LYS A 28 -0.22 13.56 -41.60
N LYS A 29 0.17 12.29 -41.43
CA LYS A 29 0.15 11.29 -42.50
C LYS A 29 -1.26 11.05 -43.03
N VAL A 30 -2.26 11.00 -42.15
CA VAL A 30 -3.66 10.78 -42.54
C VAL A 30 -4.30 12.03 -43.13
N THR A 31 -3.94 13.23 -42.69
CA THR A 31 -4.55 14.48 -43.16
C THR A 31 -3.81 15.11 -44.34
N GLY A 32 -2.69 14.54 -44.79
CA GLY A 32 -1.92 15.03 -45.93
C GLY A 32 -0.92 16.15 -45.60
N LEU A 33 -0.58 16.34 -44.32
CA LEU A 33 0.37 17.35 -43.82
C LEU A 33 1.73 16.78 -43.44
N SER A 34 2.18 15.70 -44.10
CA SER A 34 3.40 14.98 -43.72
C SER A 34 4.66 15.85 -43.67
N ASN A 35 4.75 16.87 -44.53
CA ASN A 35 5.95 17.71 -44.70
C ASN A 35 5.91 19.01 -43.90
N VAL A 36 4.84 19.28 -43.15
CA VAL A 36 4.66 20.53 -42.40
C VAL A 36 5.40 20.45 -41.06
N LYS A 37 6.09 21.53 -40.66
CA LYS A 37 6.83 21.59 -39.39
C LYS A 37 5.86 21.69 -38.20
N THR A 38 6.15 20.98 -37.11
CA THR A 38 5.35 21.02 -35.87
C THR A 38 6.05 21.89 -34.82
N LEU A 39 5.32 22.80 -34.20
CA LEU A 39 5.77 23.72 -33.13
C LEU A 39 4.91 23.50 -31.89
N PHE A 40 5.53 23.32 -30.72
CA PHE A 40 4.82 23.26 -29.44
C PHE A 40 4.74 24.66 -28.82
N THR A 41 3.55 25.08 -28.41
CA THR A 41 3.35 26.36 -27.72
C THR A 41 3.70 26.16 -26.24
N GLY A 42 4.70 26.88 -25.72
CA GLY A 42 5.08 26.81 -24.30
C GLY A 42 6.59 26.72 -23.99
N ASP A 43 7.45 26.63 -25.01
CA ASP A 43 8.91 26.66 -24.82
C ASP A 43 9.47 28.04 -25.25
N PRO A 44 9.67 28.99 -24.32
CA PRO A 44 10.17 30.33 -24.64
C PRO A 44 11.58 30.31 -25.24
N GLN A 45 12.33 29.20 -25.16
CA GLN A 45 13.64 29.05 -25.78
C GLN A 45 13.60 28.56 -27.23
N ASN A 46 12.48 28.00 -27.71
CA ASN A 46 12.37 27.37 -29.03
C ASN A 46 11.35 28.02 -29.96
N THR A 47 10.79 29.17 -29.59
CA THR A 47 10.15 30.02 -30.59
C THR A 47 11.29 30.78 -31.27
N PRO A 48 11.70 30.47 -32.52
CA PRO A 48 12.74 31.26 -33.17
C PRO A 48 12.24 32.70 -33.29
N GLN A 49 12.80 33.56 -32.44
CA GLN A 49 12.55 34.98 -32.50
C GLN A 49 13.30 35.49 -33.73
N ILE A 50 12.57 36.09 -34.67
CA ILE A 50 13.14 36.69 -35.88
C ILE A 50 14.18 37.73 -35.43
N GLY A 51 15.46 37.49 -35.72
CA GLY A 51 16.57 38.42 -35.46
C GLY A 51 17.42 38.17 -34.21
N GLY A 52 17.22 37.07 -33.47
CA GLY A 52 17.93 36.82 -32.20
C GLY A 52 18.90 35.63 -32.19
N SER A 53 19.96 35.61 -33.01
CA SER A 53 21.10 34.70 -32.74
C SER A 53 22.43 35.39 -33.01
N LEU A 54 23.14 35.75 -31.93
CA LEU A 54 24.52 36.26 -31.96
C LEU A 54 25.58 35.14 -32.04
N ASN A 55 25.18 33.86 -32.04
CA ASN A 55 26.11 32.72 -32.12
C ASN A 55 25.67 31.70 -33.18
N GLY A 56 26.23 31.80 -34.39
CA GLY A 56 27.17 30.79 -34.87
C GLY A 56 26.70 29.42 -35.37
N GLU A 57 25.42 29.12 -35.51
CA GLU A 57 24.96 28.04 -36.39
C GLU A 57 23.78 28.53 -37.21
N ALA A 58 23.89 28.47 -38.54
CA ALA A 58 22.84 28.85 -39.47
C ALA A 58 21.64 27.90 -39.33
N LYS A 59 20.80 28.13 -38.31
CA LYS A 59 19.41 27.68 -38.35
C LYS A 59 18.72 28.53 -39.40
N ASP A 60 18.17 27.88 -40.43
CA ASP A 60 17.43 28.52 -41.51
C ASP A 60 16.54 29.64 -40.95
N VAL A 61 16.74 30.85 -41.47
CA VAL A 61 15.89 32.00 -41.21
C VAL A 61 14.49 31.59 -41.67
N SER A 62 13.60 31.22 -40.74
CA SER A 62 12.24 30.82 -41.12
C SER A 62 11.56 32.03 -41.75
N PHE A 63 11.23 31.96 -43.04
CA PHE A 63 10.51 33.03 -43.69
C PHE A 63 9.11 33.16 -43.05
N SER A 64 8.56 34.37 -42.95
CA SER A 64 7.25 34.62 -42.31
C SER A 64 6.08 33.86 -42.96
N ASN A 65 6.32 33.27 -44.14
CA ASN A 65 5.39 32.52 -44.97
C ASN A 65 5.63 30.99 -44.92
N GLU A 66 6.40 30.44 -43.99
CA GLU A 66 6.48 28.97 -43.88
C GLU A 66 5.20 28.36 -43.28
N GLU A 67 4.77 27.21 -43.83
CA GLU A 67 3.66 26.43 -43.29
C GLU A 67 4.12 25.69 -42.03
N TYR A 68 3.35 25.83 -40.95
CA TYR A 68 3.60 25.11 -39.70
C TYR A 68 2.31 24.75 -38.98
N LEU A 69 2.42 23.74 -38.12
CA LEU A 69 1.40 23.34 -37.16
C LEU A 69 1.84 23.82 -35.78
N GLN A 70 1.01 24.62 -35.14
CA GLN A 70 1.20 25.02 -33.75
C GLN A 70 0.29 24.17 -32.86
N LEU A 71 0.86 23.52 -31.86
CA LEU A 71 0.17 22.65 -30.92
C LEU A 71 -0.01 23.33 -29.57
N GLU A 72 -1.21 23.27 -29.03
CA GLU A 72 -1.53 23.56 -27.62
C GLU A 72 -2.09 22.27 -27.01
N VAL A 73 -1.50 21.82 -25.90
CA VAL A 73 -1.84 20.54 -25.28
C VAL A 73 -2.49 20.80 -23.94
N ARG A 74 -3.68 20.24 -23.72
CA ARG A 74 -4.37 20.27 -22.43
C ARG A 74 -4.58 18.85 -21.94
N THR A 75 -4.21 18.58 -20.69
CA THR A 75 -4.34 17.27 -20.07
C THR A 75 -5.36 17.30 -18.94
N GLN A 76 -6.27 16.33 -18.92
CA GLN A 76 -7.26 16.15 -17.87
C GLN A 76 -7.25 14.69 -17.43
N TYR A 77 -7.34 14.47 -16.12
CA TYR A 77 -7.58 13.13 -15.58
C TYR A 77 -9.06 12.79 -15.73
N VAL A 78 -9.35 11.53 -16.04
CA VAL A 78 -10.73 11.08 -16.14
C VAL A 78 -11.25 10.80 -14.72
N ASP A 79 -12.19 11.61 -14.25
CA ASP A 79 -12.66 11.62 -12.85
C ASP A 79 -13.24 10.27 -12.38
N SER A 80 -13.81 9.46 -13.28
CA SER A 80 -14.33 8.12 -12.94
C SER A 80 -13.25 7.20 -12.40
N ASP A 81 -12.00 7.40 -12.85
CA ASP A 81 -10.89 6.53 -12.50
C ASP A 81 -10.17 7.01 -11.25
N MET A 82 -10.29 8.28 -10.86
CA MET A 82 -9.73 8.76 -9.59
C MET A 82 -10.39 8.09 -8.38
N LEU A 83 -11.67 7.71 -8.49
CA LEU A 83 -12.41 7.05 -7.41
C LEU A 83 -12.20 5.54 -7.36
N THR A 84 -11.79 4.91 -8.48
CA THR A 84 -11.61 3.46 -8.59
C THR A 84 -10.15 3.04 -8.56
N ASN A 85 -9.22 3.95 -8.87
CA ASN A 85 -7.79 3.69 -8.89
C ASN A 85 -7.21 3.73 -7.46
N ASN A 86 -7.29 2.59 -6.79
CA ASN A 86 -6.64 2.41 -5.51
C ASN A 86 -5.13 2.30 -5.71
N VAL A 87 -4.39 3.30 -5.21
CA VAL A 87 -2.93 3.42 -5.24
C VAL A 87 -2.22 2.15 -4.75
N PHE A 88 -2.80 1.42 -3.80
CA PHE A 88 -2.22 0.20 -3.23
C PHE A 88 -2.83 -1.11 -3.77
N ALA A 89 -3.69 -1.05 -4.79
CA ALA A 89 -4.24 -2.26 -5.40
C ALA A 89 -3.21 -2.95 -6.31
N ARG A 90 -3.17 -4.28 -6.24
CA ARG A 90 -2.21 -5.14 -6.97
C ARG A 90 -2.60 -5.39 -8.44
N GLY A 91 -3.17 -4.40 -9.12
CA GLY A 91 -3.63 -4.53 -10.50
C GLY A 91 -2.51 -4.40 -11.54
N ASN A 92 -1.50 -3.59 -11.26
CA ASN A 92 -0.45 -3.27 -12.22
C ASN A 92 0.73 -4.23 -12.12
N ILE A 93 1.42 -4.44 -13.24
CA ILE A 93 2.61 -5.30 -13.30
C ILE A 93 3.72 -4.66 -12.47
N PRO A 94 4.33 -5.37 -11.51
CA PRO A 94 5.39 -4.82 -10.68
C PRO A 94 6.66 -4.55 -11.50
N LEU A 95 7.29 -3.42 -11.24
CA LEU A 95 8.60 -3.05 -11.77
C LEU A 95 9.73 -3.80 -11.06
N PHE A 96 9.57 -4.09 -9.77
CA PHE A 96 10.50 -4.85 -8.96
C PHE A 96 9.72 -5.80 -8.06
N ASN A 97 10.16 -7.05 -7.97
CA ASN A 97 9.51 -8.04 -7.10
C ASN A 97 10.56 -8.97 -6.47
N ASP A 98 10.71 -8.85 -5.16
CA ASP A 98 11.44 -9.80 -4.32
C ASP A 98 10.42 -10.57 -3.46
N PRO A 99 10.01 -11.78 -3.87
CA PRO A 99 9.05 -12.57 -3.13
C PRO A 99 9.64 -13.16 -1.84
N GLU A 100 10.97 -13.25 -1.69
CA GLU A 100 11.60 -13.79 -0.48
C GLU A 100 11.48 -12.80 0.68
N LEU A 101 11.72 -11.52 0.41
CA LEU A 101 11.61 -10.43 1.38
C LEU A 101 10.23 -9.75 1.39
N GLY A 102 9.38 -10.02 0.38
CA GLY A 102 8.09 -9.36 0.23
C GLY A 102 8.18 -7.91 -0.24
N VAL A 103 9.25 -7.55 -0.97
CA VAL A 103 9.46 -6.20 -1.51
C VAL A 103 8.83 -6.11 -2.89
N VAL A 104 7.92 -5.17 -3.08
CA VAL A 104 7.23 -4.97 -4.35
C VAL A 104 7.23 -3.50 -4.71
N VAL A 105 7.64 -3.18 -5.94
CA VAL A 105 7.54 -1.83 -6.53
C VAL A 105 6.60 -1.91 -7.71
N THR A 106 5.55 -1.11 -7.72
CA THR A 106 4.48 -1.15 -8.74
C THR A 106 4.19 0.26 -9.24
N PRO A 107 4.00 0.47 -10.56
CA PRO A 107 3.61 1.77 -11.06
C PRO A 107 2.10 1.98 -10.83
N VAL A 108 1.72 3.22 -10.55
CA VAL A 108 0.32 3.66 -10.48
C VAL A 108 0.03 4.41 -11.76
N VAL A 109 -0.94 3.88 -12.50
CA VAL A 109 -1.31 4.33 -13.83
C VAL A 109 -2.71 4.92 -13.75
N GLY A 110 -2.92 6.09 -14.35
CA GLY A 110 -4.22 6.76 -14.40
C GLY A 110 -4.64 7.04 -15.82
N HIS A 111 -5.90 6.79 -16.14
CA HIS A 111 -6.49 7.14 -17.42
C HIS A 111 -6.50 8.67 -17.59
N THR A 112 -5.84 9.13 -18.65
CA THR A 112 -5.65 10.55 -18.94
C THR A 112 -6.23 10.85 -20.32
N GLN A 113 -7.04 11.90 -20.38
CA GLN A 113 -7.50 12.48 -21.62
C GLN A 113 -6.61 13.68 -21.98
N VAL A 114 -6.09 13.66 -23.19
CA VAL A 114 -5.26 14.74 -23.74
C VAL A 114 -6.00 15.34 -24.93
N THR A 115 -6.33 16.62 -24.81
CA THR A 115 -6.89 17.42 -25.90
C THR A 115 -5.75 18.19 -26.56
N ILE A 116 -5.51 17.89 -27.82
CA ILE A 116 -4.48 18.54 -28.65
C ILE A 116 -5.17 19.52 -29.58
N SER A 117 -5.04 20.81 -29.28
CA SER A 117 -5.52 21.88 -30.14
C SER A 117 -4.45 22.21 -31.18
N VAL A 118 -4.78 21.98 -32.44
CA VAL A 118 -3.86 22.12 -33.56
C VAL A 118 -4.25 23.34 -34.40
N LYS A 119 -3.35 24.31 -34.48
CA LYS A 119 -3.47 25.49 -35.36
C LYS A 119 -2.59 25.28 -36.58
N TYR A 120 -3.21 25.05 -37.72
CA TYR A 120 -2.54 24.94 -39.01
C TYR A 120 -2.44 26.32 -39.68
N LYS A 121 -1.20 26.76 -39.94
CA LYS A 121 -0.93 27.97 -40.71
C LYS A 121 -0.54 27.57 -42.14
N ALA A 122 -1.39 27.91 -43.10
CA ALA A 122 -1.18 27.66 -44.52
C ALA A 122 -0.63 28.90 -45.24
N GLN A 123 0.15 28.67 -46.29
CA GLN A 123 0.70 29.72 -47.17
C GLN A 123 -0.38 30.41 -48.02
N SER A 124 -1.39 29.65 -48.43
CA SER A 124 -2.42 30.11 -49.35
C SER A 124 -3.81 29.65 -48.94
N LYS A 125 -4.83 30.42 -49.32
CA LYS A 125 -6.23 30.05 -49.12
C LYS A 125 -6.55 28.69 -49.74
N ASN A 126 -6.06 28.45 -50.95
CA ASN A 126 -6.30 27.22 -51.70
C ASN A 126 -5.68 26.01 -50.99
N SER A 127 -4.49 26.15 -50.40
CA SER A 127 -3.87 25.08 -49.60
C SER A 127 -4.74 24.73 -48.39
N ALA A 128 -5.28 25.73 -47.71
CA ALA A 128 -6.12 25.54 -46.53
C ALA A 128 -7.50 24.94 -46.89
N GLU A 129 -8.15 25.42 -47.95
CA GLU A 129 -9.43 24.87 -48.46
C GLU A 129 -9.28 23.42 -48.94
N ARG A 130 -8.16 23.09 -49.60
CA ARG A 130 -7.85 21.73 -50.03
C ARG A 130 -7.70 20.79 -48.85
N TRP A 131 -6.98 21.23 -47.82
CA TRP A 131 -6.76 20.45 -46.61
C TRP A 131 -8.06 20.21 -45.82
N ILE A 132 -8.89 21.24 -45.64
CA ILE A 132 -10.22 21.10 -45.01
C ILE A 132 -11.10 20.14 -45.81
N SER A 133 -11.08 20.23 -47.15
CA SER A 133 -11.85 19.32 -48.02
C SER A 133 -11.36 17.88 -47.93
N GLU A 134 -10.06 17.67 -47.76
CA GLU A 134 -9.45 16.35 -47.51
C GLU A 134 -9.91 15.76 -46.17
N ILE A 135 -9.87 16.56 -45.10
CA ILE A 135 -10.36 16.16 -43.77
C ILE A 135 -11.84 15.77 -43.87
N LYS A 136 -12.70 16.64 -44.44
CA LYS A 136 -14.12 16.35 -44.64
C LYS A 136 -14.34 15.03 -45.36
N ARG A 137 -13.60 14.80 -46.46
CA ARG A 137 -13.72 13.58 -47.26
C ARG A 137 -13.35 12.35 -46.43
N ARG A 138 -12.26 12.40 -45.67
CA ARG A 138 -11.81 11.27 -44.82
C ARG A 138 -12.73 11.02 -43.64
N THR A 139 -13.18 12.07 -42.97
CA THR A 139 -14.19 12.01 -41.90
C THR A 139 -15.49 11.38 -42.41
N ALA A 140 -15.95 11.73 -43.61
CA ALA A 140 -17.13 11.14 -44.24
C ALA A 140 -16.94 9.66 -44.63
N GLN A 141 -15.69 9.23 -44.88
CA GLN A 141 -15.32 7.83 -45.11
C GLN A 141 -15.18 7.01 -43.81
N GLY A 142 -15.48 7.59 -42.65
CA GLY A 142 -15.39 6.91 -41.36
C GLY A 142 -14.02 7.00 -40.68
N PHE A 143 -13.07 7.77 -41.20
CA PHE A 143 -11.77 8.03 -40.54
C PHE A 143 -11.90 9.09 -39.42
N LYS A 144 -12.86 8.89 -38.50
CA LYS A 144 -13.04 9.74 -37.32
C LYS A 144 -12.13 9.32 -36.17
N GLU A 145 -11.86 8.02 -36.09
CA GLU A 145 -11.07 7.39 -35.05
C GLU A 145 -9.77 6.86 -35.65
N LEU A 146 -8.66 7.08 -34.97
CA LEU A 146 -7.37 6.52 -35.30
C LEU A 146 -6.81 5.82 -34.07
N ILE A 147 -6.28 4.63 -34.30
CA ILE A 147 -5.53 3.90 -33.30
C ILE A 147 -4.08 4.37 -33.35
N HIS A 148 -3.50 4.73 -32.22
CA HIS A 148 -2.11 5.15 -32.07
C HIS A 148 -1.33 4.15 -31.23
N GLU A 149 -0.02 4.30 -31.34
CA GLU A 149 0.95 3.65 -30.47
C GLU A 149 1.89 4.74 -29.96
N SER A 150 2.34 4.60 -28.73
CA SER A 150 3.29 5.53 -28.14
C SER A 150 4.39 4.78 -27.41
N ASP A 151 5.63 5.09 -27.80
CA ASP A 151 6.82 4.77 -27.04
C ASP A 151 7.20 5.94 -26.13
N TYR A 152 7.26 5.69 -24.83
CA TYR A 152 7.66 6.68 -23.83
C TYR A 152 8.50 6.07 -22.71
N HIS A 153 8.98 6.91 -21.80
CA HIS A 153 9.69 6.47 -20.60
C HIS A 153 9.28 7.30 -19.39
N TYR A 154 9.47 6.73 -18.20
CA TYR A 154 9.32 7.44 -16.94
C TYR A 154 10.40 6.98 -15.96
N LEU A 155 10.74 7.84 -15.01
CA LEU A 155 11.82 7.58 -14.07
C LEU A 155 11.31 6.84 -12.85
N ILE A 156 12.17 5.98 -12.29
CA ILE A 156 11.95 5.43 -10.95
C ILE A 156 12.52 6.46 -9.95
N PRO A 157 11.71 6.92 -8.96
CA PRO A 157 12.18 7.85 -7.94
C PRO A 157 13.44 7.36 -7.23
N LYS A 158 14.37 8.28 -6.94
CA LYS A 158 15.67 7.93 -6.35
C LYS A 158 15.53 7.37 -4.93
N GLU A 159 14.52 7.84 -4.23
CA GLU A 159 14.17 7.45 -2.87
C GLU A 159 13.87 5.95 -2.80
N ILE A 160 13.15 5.41 -3.80
CA ILE A 160 12.90 3.97 -3.93
C ILE A 160 14.22 3.20 -4.09
N LEU A 161 15.14 3.72 -4.91
CA LEU A 161 16.44 3.08 -5.12
C LEU A 161 17.30 3.09 -3.86
N VAL A 162 17.24 4.17 -3.07
CA VAL A 162 17.93 4.25 -1.77
C VAL A 162 17.37 3.22 -0.79
N ILE A 163 16.05 3.04 -0.74
CA ILE A 163 15.44 2.02 0.13
C ILE A 163 15.85 0.61 -0.32
N LEU A 164 15.85 0.34 -1.64
CA LEU A 164 16.30 -0.95 -2.17
C LEU A 164 17.78 -1.24 -1.83
N ASP A 165 18.65 -0.23 -1.91
CA ASP A 165 20.06 -0.34 -1.48
C ASP A 165 20.16 -0.64 0.02
N GLN A 166 19.38 0.03 0.87
CA GLN A 166 19.36 -0.25 2.30
C GLN A 166 18.85 -1.65 2.62
N ILE A 167 17.82 -2.13 1.92
CA ILE A 167 17.32 -3.51 2.05
C ILE A 167 18.42 -4.50 1.66
N HIS A 168 19.11 -4.27 0.54
CA HIS A 168 20.23 -5.12 0.10
C HIS A 168 21.38 -5.12 1.12
N GLN A 169 21.77 -3.97 1.65
CA GLN A 169 22.82 -3.87 2.66
C GLN A 169 22.47 -4.66 3.93
N ARG A 170 21.22 -4.57 4.42
CA ARG A 170 20.77 -5.35 5.58
C ARG A 170 20.73 -6.85 5.28
N ARG A 171 20.28 -7.22 4.09
CA ARG A 171 20.26 -8.61 3.59
C ARG A 171 21.66 -9.23 3.55
N GLU A 172 22.67 -8.49 3.12
CA GLU A 172 24.05 -8.99 3.05
C GLU A 172 24.82 -8.85 4.39
N ASN A 173 24.31 -8.08 5.35
CA ASN A 173 24.97 -7.89 6.63
C ASN A 173 24.79 -9.09 7.58
N VAL A 174 23.58 -9.68 7.63
CA VAL A 174 23.29 -10.88 8.44
C VAL A 174 22.82 -12.01 7.52
N ALA A 175 23.38 -13.21 7.71
CA ALA A 175 23.11 -14.39 6.88
C ALA A 175 23.18 -14.11 5.35
N PRO A 176 24.30 -13.55 4.84
CA PRO A 176 24.44 -13.08 3.46
C PRO A 176 24.16 -14.15 2.41
N TYR A 177 23.83 -13.70 1.21
CA TYR A 177 23.82 -14.53 0.00
C TYR A 177 25.10 -14.40 -0.81
N GLY A 178 25.94 -13.39 -0.52
CA GLY A 178 27.16 -13.09 -1.27
C GLY A 178 26.87 -12.42 -2.61
N GLU A 179 25.73 -11.74 -2.74
CA GLU A 179 25.27 -11.11 -3.97
C GLU A 179 25.57 -9.61 -3.97
N ASP A 180 26.13 -9.08 -5.06
CA ASP A 180 26.32 -7.63 -5.21
C ASP A 180 25.00 -6.93 -5.56
N LEU A 181 24.93 -5.62 -5.26
CA LEU A 181 23.71 -4.84 -5.48
C LEU A 181 23.24 -4.90 -6.94
N ASN A 182 24.15 -4.88 -7.90
CA ASN A 182 23.78 -4.90 -9.31
C ASN A 182 23.16 -6.25 -9.73
N THR A 183 23.70 -7.38 -9.26
CA THR A 183 23.09 -8.69 -9.52
C THR A 183 21.72 -8.79 -8.85
N TYR A 184 21.59 -8.32 -7.60
CA TYR A 184 20.32 -8.29 -6.90
C TYR A 184 19.25 -7.49 -7.66
N LEU A 185 19.59 -6.26 -8.05
CA LEU A 185 18.67 -5.40 -8.79
C LEU A 185 18.29 -6.01 -10.15
N ASN A 186 19.26 -6.50 -10.93
CA ASN A 186 18.98 -7.08 -12.25
C ASN A 186 18.15 -8.38 -12.17
N LYS A 187 18.29 -9.15 -11.09
CA LYS A 187 17.52 -10.38 -10.87
C LYS A 187 16.05 -10.11 -10.59
N HIS A 188 15.74 -9.02 -9.87
CA HIS A 188 14.40 -8.73 -9.37
C HIS A 188 13.67 -7.61 -10.14
N PHE A 189 14.37 -6.80 -10.93
CA PHE A 189 13.73 -5.83 -11.83
C PHE A 189 13.06 -6.50 -13.02
N HIS A 190 11.94 -5.91 -13.43
CA HIS A 190 11.27 -6.26 -14.68
C HIS A 190 12.15 -5.89 -15.88
N PRO A 191 12.17 -6.68 -16.97
CA PRO A 191 12.97 -6.40 -18.17
C PRO A 191 12.71 -5.04 -18.87
N LYS A 192 11.63 -4.33 -18.49
CA LYS A 192 11.30 -2.98 -19.00
C LYS A 192 12.14 -1.88 -18.33
N VAL A 193 12.75 -2.18 -17.19
CA VAL A 193 13.59 -1.24 -16.44
C VAL A 193 14.96 -1.16 -17.11
N THR A 194 15.41 0.05 -17.43
CA THR A 194 16.65 0.28 -18.15
C THR A 194 17.32 1.59 -17.71
N TRP A 195 18.60 1.71 -18.02
CA TRP A 195 19.36 2.93 -17.80
C TRP A 195 19.07 3.93 -18.92
N LEU A 196 18.54 5.08 -18.54
CA LEU A 196 18.29 6.21 -19.44
C LEU A 196 19.43 7.21 -19.28
N SER A 197 20.02 7.64 -20.39
CA SER A 197 21.06 8.66 -20.41
C SER A 197 20.57 9.94 -21.09
N ASN A 198 21.02 11.09 -20.60
CA ASN A 198 20.82 12.35 -21.31
C ASN A 198 21.59 12.38 -22.65
N GLN A 199 21.33 13.36 -23.51
CA GLN A 199 21.96 13.48 -24.83
C GLN A 199 23.50 13.57 -24.76
N SER A 200 24.05 14.08 -23.66
CA SER A 200 25.51 14.14 -23.41
C SER A 200 26.11 12.81 -22.90
N GLY A 201 25.28 11.82 -22.55
CA GLY A 201 25.70 10.54 -21.97
C GLY A 201 26.16 10.58 -20.50
N GLN A 202 26.28 11.76 -19.90
CA GLN A 202 26.89 11.95 -18.57
C GLN A 202 25.94 11.62 -17.42
N ARG A 203 24.65 11.98 -17.53
CA ARG A 203 23.66 11.71 -16.47
C ARG A 203 22.89 10.46 -16.83
N LYS A 204 22.98 9.44 -15.97
CA LYS A 204 22.22 8.20 -16.06
C LYS A 204 21.17 8.18 -14.95
N ALA A 205 19.95 7.81 -15.29
CA ALA A 205 18.86 7.57 -14.36
C ALA A 205 18.22 6.23 -14.69
N LEU A 206 17.75 5.53 -13.67
CA LEU A 206 16.98 4.31 -13.89
C LEU A 206 15.55 4.70 -14.26
N GLY A 207 15.02 4.12 -15.32
CA GLY A 207 13.67 4.38 -15.77
C GLY A 207 13.06 3.18 -16.44
N VAL A 208 11.76 3.28 -16.69
CA VAL A 208 10.97 2.24 -17.35
C VAL A 208 10.71 2.70 -18.77
N ARG A 209 11.04 1.86 -19.74
CA ARG A 209 10.64 2.07 -21.13
C ARG A 209 9.34 1.31 -21.38
N GLU A 210 8.33 2.04 -21.85
CA GLU A 210 7.00 1.51 -22.07
C GLU A 210 6.54 1.83 -23.49
N ARG A 211 5.85 0.85 -24.09
CA ARG A 211 5.19 0.98 -25.37
C ARG A 211 3.72 0.66 -25.15
N GLN A 212 2.88 1.68 -25.29
CA GLN A 212 1.44 1.52 -25.21
C GLN A 212 0.86 1.45 -26.63
N THR A 213 0.08 0.41 -26.91
CA THR A 213 -0.62 0.22 -28.17
C THR A 213 -2.12 0.41 -27.98
N ASN A 214 -2.85 0.50 -29.08
CA ASN A 214 -4.31 0.63 -29.05
C ASN A 214 -4.80 1.92 -28.36
N ILE A 215 -4.01 2.99 -28.44
CA ILE A 215 -4.40 4.31 -27.95
C ILE A 215 -5.46 4.86 -28.90
N LEU A 216 -6.69 5.05 -28.44
CA LEU A 216 -7.76 5.59 -29.26
C LEU A 216 -7.65 7.12 -29.28
N GLY A 217 -7.62 7.70 -30.48
CA GLY A 217 -7.74 9.13 -30.69
C GLY A 217 -8.81 9.43 -31.72
N TYR A 218 -9.50 10.54 -31.55
CA TYR A 218 -10.56 10.98 -32.46
C TYR A 218 -10.56 12.49 -32.63
N PHE A 219 -11.07 12.93 -33.77
CA PHE A 219 -11.30 14.35 -34.02
C PHE A 219 -12.55 14.80 -33.27
N ASP A 220 -12.41 15.86 -32.47
CA ASP A 220 -13.54 16.49 -31.80
C ASP A 220 -14.05 17.65 -32.66
N PHE A 221 -14.85 17.31 -33.68
CA PHE A 221 -15.44 18.30 -34.57
C PHE A 221 -16.88 18.59 -34.14
N GLU A 222 -17.12 19.73 -33.49
CA GLU A 222 -18.49 20.28 -33.38
C GLU A 222 -18.96 20.85 -34.73
N SER A 223 -18.03 21.46 -35.47
CA SER A 223 -18.24 22.00 -36.81
C SER A 223 -16.97 21.87 -37.65
N VAL A 224 -17.08 22.16 -38.95
CA VAL A 224 -15.91 22.16 -39.85
C VAL A 224 -14.95 23.26 -39.40
N PRO A 225 -13.63 23.00 -39.32
CA PRO A 225 -12.64 24.04 -39.02
C PRO A 225 -12.83 25.28 -39.89
N GLU A 226 -13.04 26.44 -39.25
CA GLU A 226 -13.19 27.71 -39.95
C GLU A 226 -11.83 28.21 -40.47
N LEU A 227 -11.87 28.99 -41.55
CA LEU A 227 -10.70 29.64 -42.13
C LEU A 227 -10.64 31.08 -41.67
N GLU A 228 -9.65 31.39 -40.85
CA GLU A 228 -9.37 32.75 -40.42
C GLU A 228 -8.21 33.34 -41.22
N LYS A 229 -8.33 34.62 -41.60
CA LYS A 229 -7.23 35.36 -42.20
C LYS A 229 -6.40 35.98 -41.09
N GLY A 230 -5.18 35.49 -40.89
CA GLY A 230 -4.23 36.04 -39.92
C GLY A 230 -3.70 37.41 -40.32
N GLU A 231 -3.17 38.15 -39.35
CA GLU A 231 -2.68 39.54 -39.51
C GLU A 231 -1.62 39.69 -40.61
N ASN A 232 -0.81 38.66 -40.84
CA ASN A 232 0.25 38.64 -41.85
C ASN A 232 -0.19 38.08 -43.22
N GLY A 233 -1.50 38.01 -43.50
CA GLY A 233 -2.04 37.50 -44.77
C GLY A 233 -2.02 35.97 -44.93
N ASN A 234 -1.62 35.24 -43.89
CA ASN A 234 -1.65 33.78 -43.82
C ASN A 234 -3.05 33.28 -43.45
N TRP A 235 -3.37 32.04 -43.81
CA TRP A 235 -4.66 31.42 -43.47
C TRP A 235 -4.48 30.43 -42.32
N ILE A 236 -5.29 30.57 -41.28
CA ILE A 236 -5.24 29.76 -40.07
C ILE A 236 -6.50 28.89 -40.01
N SER A 237 -6.31 27.63 -39.68
CA SER A 237 -7.39 26.70 -39.41
C SER A 237 -7.09 25.92 -38.14
N THR A 238 -8.07 25.80 -37.26
CA THR A 238 -7.91 25.18 -35.94
C THR A 238 -8.81 23.96 -35.81
N PHE A 239 -8.29 22.89 -35.22
CA PHE A 239 -9.08 21.73 -34.84
C PHE A 239 -8.56 21.10 -33.55
N ASP A 240 -9.44 20.41 -32.84
CA ASP A 240 -9.10 19.66 -31.65
C ASP A 240 -9.06 18.16 -31.94
N TYR A 241 -8.03 17.51 -31.41
CA TYR A 241 -7.85 16.08 -31.47
C TYR A 241 -7.71 15.52 -30.06
N VAL A 242 -8.63 14.64 -29.68
CA VAL A 242 -8.68 14.07 -28.34
C VAL A 242 -8.05 12.69 -28.37
N VAL A 243 -7.20 12.40 -27.38
CA VAL A 243 -6.55 11.11 -27.18
C VAL A 243 -6.76 10.67 -25.75
N GLN A 244 -7.07 9.40 -25.54
CA GLN A 244 -7.17 8.79 -24.22
C GLN A 244 -6.14 7.67 -24.10
N PHE A 245 -5.32 7.73 -23.05
CA PHE A 245 -4.31 6.70 -22.77
C PHE A 245 -4.01 6.62 -21.27
N ASP A 246 -3.18 5.65 -20.92
CA ASP A 246 -2.90 5.29 -19.54
C ASP A 246 -1.55 5.87 -19.16
N ARG A 247 -1.55 6.83 -18.24
CA ARG A 247 -0.34 7.57 -17.85
C ARG A 247 0.17 7.10 -16.49
N PRO A 248 1.42 6.63 -16.39
CA PRO A 248 2.06 6.43 -15.09
C PRO A 248 2.29 7.78 -14.42
N HIS A 249 1.81 7.94 -13.18
CA HIS A 249 1.96 9.18 -12.41
C HIS A 249 2.71 8.98 -11.10
N SER A 250 2.67 7.79 -10.53
CA SER A 250 3.41 7.51 -9.29
C SER A 250 3.94 6.10 -9.29
N VAL A 251 4.92 5.84 -8.43
CA VAL A 251 5.43 4.51 -8.12
C VAL A 251 5.17 4.25 -6.65
N VAL A 252 4.61 3.08 -6.37
CA VAL A 252 4.32 2.62 -5.02
C VAL A 252 5.28 1.50 -4.66
N MET A 253 5.83 1.57 -3.45
CA MET A 253 6.71 0.54 -2.91
C MET A 253 6.12 0.00 -1.61
N GLN A 254 6.06 -1.32 -1.50
CA GLN A 254 5.76 -2.06 -0.27
C GLN A 254 7.02 -2.86 0.13
N TYR A 255 7.41 -2.80 1.39
CA TYR A 255 8.62 -3.46 1.90
C TYR A 255 8.45 -3.88 3.37
N PRO A 256 9.26 -4.84 3.87
CA PRO A 256 9.24 -5.24 5.27
C PRO A 256 9.95 -4.21 6.17
N LEU A 257 9.54 -4.13 7.44
CA LEU A 257 10.25 -3.33 8.46
C LEU A 257 11.58 -3.96 8.87
N VAL A 258 11.61 -5.29 8.90
CA VAL A 258 12.77 -6.09 9.30
C VAL A 258 13.28 -6.86 8.09
N VAL A 259 14.58 -6.73 7.81
CA VAL A 259 15.28 -7.49 6.79
C VAL A 259 16.41 -8.25 7.47
N HIS A 260 16.40 -9.58 7.35
CA HIS A 260 17.42 -10.44 7.95
C HIS A 260 17.69 -10.13 9.42
N ASN A 261 16.61 -10.09 10.21
CA ASN A 261 16.66 -9.80 11.65
C ASN A 261 17.15 -8.38 12.03
N GLN A 262 17.21 -7.46 11.05
CA GLN A 262 17.62 -6.08 11.27
C GLN A 262 16.48 -5.13 10.92
N LEU A 263 16.15 -4.22 11.84
CA LEU A 263 15.20 -3.15 11.58
C LEU A 263 15.80 -2.15 10.57
N LEU A 264 14.95 -1.65 9.66
CA LEU A 264 15.32 -0.53 8.80
C LEU A 264 15.55 0.74 9.62
N ASP A 265 16.18 1.74 9.02
CA ASP A 265 16.35 3.06 9.66
C ASP A 265 14.98 3.76 9.76
N PRO A 266 14.64 4.41 10.89
CA PRO A 266 13.38 5.12 11.07
C PRO A 266 13.10 6.18 10.00
N ARG A 267 14.11 6.69 9.28
CA ARG A 267 13.89 7.60 8.15
C ARG A 267 13.09 6.99 6.99
N PHE A 268 12.97 5.67 6.95
CA PHE A 268 12.27 4.93 5.90
C PHE A 268 10.90 4.42 6.32
N PHE A 269 10.41 4.67 7.52
CA PHE A 269 9.04 4.32 7.89
C PHE A 269 8.52 5.32 8.90
N ASP A 270 7.20 5.40 9.03
CA ASP A 270 6.62 6.23 10.07
C ASP A 270 6.76 5.50 11.41
N ASP A 271 7.60 6.02 12.30
CA ASP A 271 7.77 5.53 13.66
C ASP A 271 6.84 6.22 14.65
N SER A 272 6.03 7.20 14.18
CA SER A 272 5.04 7.82 15.02
C SER A 272 4.02 6.79 15.48
N GLU A 273 3.67 6.86 16.77
CA GLU A 273 2.57 6.07 17.29
C GLU A 273 1.32 6.47 16.50
N ASN A 274 0.85 5.54 15.66
CA ASN A 274 -0.36 5.71 14.89
C ASN A 274 -1.44 6.29 15.81
N PHE A 275 -1.91 7.50 15.49
CA PHE A 275 -3.05 8.11 16.15
C PHE A 275 -4.26 7.20 15.92
N ASN A 276 -4.50 6.29 16.85
CA ASN A 276 -5.56 5.32 16.76
C ASN A 276 -6.82 6.02 17.26
N LEU A 277 -7.53 6.70 16.35
CA LEU A 277 -8.77 7.43 16.62
C LEU A 277 -9.79 6.56 17.40
N ASN A 278 -9.71 5.23 17.27
CA ASN A 278 -10.57 4.27 17.96
C ASN A 278 -10.15 3.98 19.42
N LEU A 279 -8.91 4.28 19.83
CA LEU A 279 -8.39 4.05 21.18
C LEU A 279 -8.51 5.31 22.07
N GLU A 280 -8.50 6.51 21.49
CA GLU A 280 -8.86 7.70 22.24
C GLU A 280 -10.39 7.79 22.36
N MET A 281 -10.89 7.84 23.60
CA MET A 281 -12.27 8.22 23.88
C MET A 281 -12.50 9.67 23.43
N TYR A 282 -12.87 9.89 22.16
CA TYR A 282 -13.45 11.17 21.78
C TYR A 282 -14.92 11.20 22.23
N LEU A 283 -15.30 12.25 22.96
CA LEU A 283 -16.69 12.51 23.31
C LEU A 283 -17.45 12.87 22.02
N SER A 284 -17.94 11.85 21.32
CA SER A 284 -18.75 12.00 20.12
C SER A 284 -20.16 12.47 20.49
N THR A 285 -20.69 13.45 19.75
CA THR A 285 -22.09 13.88 19.90
C THR A 285 -23.04 12.74 19.49
N ALA A 286 -24.27 12.71 19.98
CA ALA A 286 -25.23 11.64 19.68
C ALA A 286 -25.45 11.41 18.17
N PHE A 287 -25.32 12.46 17.35
CA PHE A 287 -25.37 12.38 15.90
C PHE A 287 -24.14 11.68 15.31
N ASN A 288 -22.94 12.07 15.74
CA ASN A 288 -21.71 11.43 15.29
C ASN A 288 -21.63 9.97 15.74
N GLN A 289 -22.11 9.62 16.95
CA GLN A 289 -22.26 8.22 17.36
C GLN A 289 -23.19 7.43 16.43
N GLY A 290 -24.29 8.04 15.97
CA GLY A 290 -25.19 7.44 14.99
C GLY A 290 -24.53 7.22 13.64
N LEU A 291 -23.71 8.18 13.18
CA LEU A 291 -22.93 8.06 11.95
C LEU A 291 -21.80 7.03 12.07
N ASP A 292 -21.11 6.97 13.21
CA ASP A 292 -20.09 5.98 13.51
C ASP A 292 -20.69 4.58 13.41
N VAL A 293 -21.85 4.33 14.01
CA VAL A 293 -22.56 3.05 13.90
C VAL A 293 -22.87 2.69 12.44
N ILE A 294 -23.22 3.66 11.59
CA ILE A 294 -23.51 3.43 10.16
C ILE A 294 -22.21 3.16 9.39
N ALA A 295 -21.16 3.96 9.61
CA ALA A 295 -19.86 3.84 8.97
C ALA A 295 -19.17 2.51 9.33
N HIS A 296 -19.34 2.05 10.58
CA HIS A 296 -18.78 0.80 11.07
C HIS A 296 -19.66 -0.41 10.78
N ARG A 297 -20.93 -0.24 10.37
CA ARG A 297 -21.85 -1.33 10.00
C ARG A 297 -21.35 -2.18 8.83
N HIS A 298 -20.53 -1.59 7.96
CA HIS A 298 -19.96 -2.23 6.78
C HIS A 298 -18.51 -2.70 6.97
N ARG A 299 -17.86 -2.42 8.11
CA ARG A 299 -16.57 -3.03 8.42
C ARG A 299 -16.78 -4.50 8.72
N LEU A 300 -16.19 -5.37 7.89
CA LEU A 300 -16.23 -6.81 8.10
C LEU A 300 -15.66 -7.13 9.51
N PRO A 301 -16.38 -7.90 10.35
CA PRO A 301 -15.92 -8.31 11.69
C PRO A 301 -14.58 -9.07 11.70
N ALA A 302 -14.11 -9.53 10.54
CA ALA A 302 -12.84 -10.24 10.40
C ALA A 302 -11.62 -9.38 10.75
N LEU A 303 -11.71 -8.05 10.68
CA LEU A 303 -10.57 -7.18 11.02
C LEU A 303 -10.29 -7.15 12.52
N SER A 304 -11.30 -7.25 13.39
CA SER A 304 -11.11 -7.10 14.83
C SER A 304 -10.59 -8.34 15.55
N THR A 305 -10.75 -9.53 14.97
CA THR A 305 -10.16 -10.76 15.52
C THR A 305 -8.66 -10.88 15.20
N ILE A 306 -8.23 -10.22 14.12
CA ILE A 306 -6.86 -10.20 13.62
C ILE A 306 -6.08 -9.03 14.24
N MET A 307 -6.74 -7.90 14.48
CA MET A 307 -6.15 -6.74 15.14
C MET A 307 -5.96 -6.99 16.64
N GLY A 308 -4.86 -6.46 17.17
CA GLY A 308 -4.45 -6.48 18.57
C GLY A 308 -3.31 -5.48 18.78
N TYR A 309 -2.90 -5.28 20.03
CA TYR A 309 -1.80 -4.38 20.38
C TYR A 309 -0.53 -4.79 19.63
N SER A 310 0.15 -3.85 18.98
CA SER A 310 1.38 -4.13 18.23
C SER A 310 2.59 -3.75 19.06
N VAL A 311 3.57 -4.64 19.12
CA VAL A 311 4.87 -4.38 19.73
C VAL A 311 5.94 -4.66 18.68
N PRO A 312 6.64 -3.64 18.17
CA PRO A 312 6.48 -2.21 18.45
C PRO A 312 5.19 -1.62 17.83
N ALA A 313 4.75 -0.45 18.32
CA ALA A 313 3.48 0.16 17.91
C ALA A 313 3.37 0.48 16.39
N PHE A 314 4.50 0.80 15.75
CA PHE A 314 4.58 1.08 14.31
C PHE A 314 4.60 -0.20 13.44
N ASP A 315 4.60 -1.39 14.04
CA ASP A 315 4.48 -2.63 13.27
C ASP A 315 3.04 -2.86 12.78
N GLU A 316 2.84 -2.63 11.49
CA GLU A 316 1.54 -2.85 10.83
C GLU A 316 1.33 -4.30 10.34
N TRP A 317 2.17 -5.26 10.73
CA TRP A 317 2.05 -6.64 10.28
C TRP A 317 0.75 -7.32 10.74
N LEU A 318 -0.08 -7.81 9.81
CA LEU A 318 -1.28 -8.59 10.18
C LEU A 318 -1.14 -10.05 9.71
N PRO A 319 -1.53 -11.04 10.54
CA PRO A 319 -1.51 -12.44 10.12
C PRO A 319 -2.56 -12.72 9.04
N THR A 320 -2.24 -13.59 8.07
CA THR A 320 -3.17 -13.98 7.00
C THR A 320 -4.43 -14.66 7.54
N SER A 321 -4.25 -15.45 8.59
CA SER A 321 -5.33 -16.18 9.25
C SER A 321 -5.02 -16.33 10.73
N VAL A 322 -6.09 -16.37 11.53
CA VAL A 322 -6.05 -16.64 12.96
C VAL A 322 -6.91 -17.87 13.26
N PRO A 323 -6.59 -18.63 14.32
CA PRO A 323 -7.41 -19.77 14.74
C PRO A 323 -8.86 -19.35 15.01
N MET A 324 -9.80 -20.19 14.57
CA MET A 324 -11.24 -19.92 14.70
C MET A 324 -11.65 -19.80 16.16
N GLY A 325 -12.53 -18.83 16.45
CA GLY A 325 -13.05 -18.60 17.81
C GLY A 325 -12.07 -17.89 18.73
N THR A 326 -10.96 -17.37 18.20
CA THR A 326 -9.95 -16.63 18.96
C THR A 326 -9.87 -15.16 18.53
N SER A 327 -9.56 -14.29 19.48
CA SER A 327 -9.17 -12.89 19.25
C SER A 327 -7.67 -12.73 19.50
N THR A 328 -7.09 -11.72 18.86
CA THR A 328 -5.69 -11.35 19.05
C THR A 328 -5.59 -10.27 20.13
N MET A 329 -4.88 -10.53 21.22
CA MET A 329 -4.61 -9.52 22.25
C MET A 329 -3.42 -8.66 21.85
N ALA A 330 -2.31 -9.32 21.49
CA ALA A 330 -1.09 -8.67 21.07
C ALA A 330 -0.39 -9.41 19.92
N ARG A 331 0.36 -8.65 19.14
CA ARG A 331 1.28 -9.09 18.08
C ARG A 331 2.64 -8.50 18.41
N ILE A 332 3.63 -9.36 18.56
CA ILE A 332 4.96 -8.98 19.02
C ILE A 332 5.94 -9.40 17.94
N LEU A 333 6.62 -8.43 17.36
CA LEU A 333 7.72 -8.64 16.42
C LEU A 333 8.91 -9.22 17.18
N LEU A 334 9.44 -10.35 16.71
CA LEU A 334 10.55 -11.03 17.35
C LEU A 334 11.85 -10.79 16.59
N ALA A 335 12.94 -10.64 17.35
CA ALA A 335 14.30 -10.76 16.85
C ALA A 335 14.88 -12.11 17.26
N VAL A 336 15.50 -12.82 16.32
CA VAL A 336 16.11 -14.14 16.56
C VAL A 336 17.56 -13.94 17.02
N ASP A 337 17.96 -14.56 18.12
CA ASP A 337 19.37 -14.55 18.53
C ASP A 337 20.18 -15.51 17.64
N GLU A 338 21.30 -15.03 17.10
CA GLU A 338 22.21 -15.84 16.27
C GLU A 338 22.88 -16.95 17.09
N GLN A 339 23.15 -16.72 18.37
CA GLN A 339 23.79 -17.70 19.25
C GLN A 339 22.78 -18.72 19.81
N ASN A 340 21.53 -18.30 19.95
CA ASN A 340 20.43 -19.13 20.46
C ASN A 340 19.18 -19.00 19.58
N PRO A 341 19.17 -19.57 18.36
CA PRO A 341 18.11 -19.38 17.37
C PRO A 341 16.79 -20.06 17.74
N ARG A 342 16.72 -20.72 18.90
CA ARG A 342 15.51 -21.35 19.42
C ARG A 342 14.81 -20.53 20.48
N TYR A 343 15.54 -19.67 21.20
CA TYR A 343 14.95 -18.86 22.24
C TYR A 343 14.25 -17.65 21.63
N LEU A 344 13.04 -17.35 22.10
CA LEU A 344 12.24 -16.22 21.59
C LEU A 344 12.21 -15.08 22.61
N CYS A 345 11.55 -15.30 23.74
CA CYS A 345 11.37 -14.32 24.81
C CYS A 345 10.80 -15.00 26.05
N ASN A 346 10.80 -14.29 27.19
CA ASN A 346 10.02 -14.66 28.36
C ASN A 346 8.64 -13.96 28.34
N ILE A 347 7.60 -14.63 28.83
CA ILE A 347 6.23 -14.06 28.89
C ILE A 347 6.08 -12.88 29.86
N GLU A 348 7.05 -12.68 30.76
CA GLU A 348 7.13 -11.52 31.66
C GLU A 348 7.78 -10.30 30.97
N GLU A 349 8.47 -10.51 29.84
CA GLU A 349 9.28 -9.49 29.13
C GLU A 349 8.78 -9.30 27.69
N LEU A 350 7.50 -8.99 27.51
CA LEU A 350 6.86 -8.84 26.19
C LEU A 350 6.96 -7.40 25.62
N GLY A 351 7.98 -6.64 26.02
CA GLY A 351 8.22 -5.26 25.60
C GLY A 351 7.21 -4.29 26.21
N ASP A 352 6.53 -3.51 25.36
CA ASP A 352 5.50 -2.55 25.78
C ASP A 352 4.17 -3.20 26.19
N PHE A 353 4.05 -4.52 26.01
CA PHE A 353 2.90 -5.30 26.41
C PHE A 353 3.24 -6.10 27.68
N ALA A 354 2.31 -6.17 28.63
CA ALA A 354 2.46 -6.96 29.85
C ALA A 354 1.19 -7.75 30.14
N LEU A 355 1.38 -9.00 30.58
CA LEU A 355 0.30 -9.85 31.09
C LEU A 355 0.12 -9.57 32.59
N ILE A 356 -1.10 -9.83 33.10
CA ILE A 356 -1.36 -9.74 34.53
C ILE A 356 -0.72 -10.94 35.23
N ASP A 357 -0.21 -10.74 36.43
CA ASP A 357 0.39 -11.77 37.28
C ASP A 357 -0.47 -13.05 37.41
N GLU A 358 -1.80 -12.94 37.53
CA GLU A 358 -2.67 -14.13 37.60
C GLU A 358 -2.73 -14.92 36.28
N VAL A 359 -2.58 -14.24 35.13
CA VAL A 359 -2.48 -14.91 33.82
C VAL A 359 -1.12 -15.58 33.67
N ILE A 360 -0.04 -14.91 34.10
CA ILE A 360 1.33 -15.44 34.06
C ILE A 360 1.43 -16.69 34.94
N THR A 361 0.91 -16.62 36.18
CA THR A 361 0.89 -17.75 37.13
C THR A 361 0.16 -18.94 36.52
N TYR A 362 -1.04 -18.72 35.96
CA TYR A 362 -1.81 -19.77 35.30
C TYR A 362 -1.06 -20.39 34.12
N LEU A 363 -0.40 -19.57 33.30
CA LEU A 363 0.36 -20.04 32.14
C LEU A 363 1.58 -20.85 32.53
N LYS A 364 2.32 -20.47 33.59
CA LYS A 364 3.47 -21.23 34.12
C LYS A 364 3.05 -22.60 34.68
N GLU A 365 1.93 -22.65 35.41
CA GLU A 365 1.35 -23.91 35.90
C GLU A 365 0.94 -24.86 34.75
N ARG A 366 0.57 -24.31 33.59
CA ARG A 366 0.09 -25.05 32.42
C ARG A 366 1.00 -24.86 31.20
N HIS A 367 2.31 -24.79 31.45
CA HIS A 367 3.26 -24.38 30.42
C HIS A 367 3.24 -25.27 29.17
N GLU A 368 3.08 -26.59 29.34
CA GLU A 368 2.98 -27.57 28.25
C GLU A 368 1.82 -27.29 27.28
N PHE A 369 0.76 -26.61 27.74
CA PHE A 369 -0.46 -26.36 26.96
C PHE A 369 -0.56 -24.91 26.46
N ALA A 370 0.30 -24.01 26.91
CA ALA A 370 0.25 -22.58 26.59
C ALA A 370 0.44 -22.27 25.10
N THR A 371 0.98 -23.22 24.33
CA THR A 371 1.24 -23.09 22.89
C THR A 371 0.33 -23.98 22.03
N VAL A 372 -0.58 -24.74 22.67
CA VAL A 372 -1.43 -25.75 22.02
C VAL A 372 -2.86 -25.21 21.87
N LEU A 373 -3.37 -25.24 20.64
CA LEU A 373 -4.76 -24.86 20.39
C LEU A 373 -5.76 -25.74 21.15
N GLY A 374 -6.78 -25.10 21.74
CA GLY A 374 -7.88 -25.75 22.45
C GLY A 374 -7.52 -26.24 23.86
N ALA A 375 -6.24 -26.22 24.22
CA ALA A 375 -5.75 -26.70 25.51
C ALA A 375 -5.55 -25.58 26.54
N CYS A 376 -5.49 -24.31 26.09
CA CYS A 376 -5.34 -23.15 26.97
C CYS A 376 -6.24 -21.98 26.50
N PRO A 377 -6.95 -21.28 27.41
CA PRO A 377 -7.80 -20.14 27.05
C PRO A 377 -7.01 -18.93 26.52
N VAL A 378 -5.80 -18.72 27.03
CA VAL A 378 -4.82 -17.75 26.53
C VAL A 378 -3.64 -18.54 25.98
N PHE A 379 -3.27 -18.33 24.73
CA PHE A 379 -2.24 -19.14 24.10
C PHE A 379 -1.33 -18.32 23.19
N PHE A 380 -0.13 -18.83 22.98
CA PHE A 380 0.85 -18.24 22.09
C PHE A 380 0.87 -18.98 20.76
N SER A 381 1.01 -18.22 19.67
CA SER A 381 1.16 -18.79 18.34
C SER A 381 2.26 -18.05 17.59
N LEU A 382 3.17 -18.81 16.98
CA LEU A 382 4.29 -18.27 16.23
C LEU A 382 3.92 -18.16 14.75
N TYR A 383 4.23 -17.01 14.16
CA TYR A 383 4.07 -16.75 12.74
C TYR A 383 5.43 -16.52 12.10
N GLN A 384 5.63 -17.12 10.94
CA GLN A 384 6.75 -16.86 10.05
C GLN A 384 6.22 -16.14 8.82
N ASP A 385 6.77 -14.96 8.56
CA ASP A 385 6.29 -14.00 7.57
C ASP A 385 4.79 -13.74 7.78
N HIS A 386 3.90 -14.32 6.96
CA HIS A 386 2.44 -14.16 7.09
C HIS A 386 1.70 -15.46 7.47
N THR A 387 2.42 -16.54 7.70
CA THR A 387 1.86 -17.88 7.87
C THR A 387 2.12 -18.37 9.29
N ARG A 388 1.09 -18.96 9.90
CA ARG A 388 1.20 -19.56 11.21
C ARG A 388 2.04 -20.83 11.15
N MET A 389 3.00 -20.97 12.06
CA MET A 389 3.77 -22.19 12.24
C MET A 389 2.94 -23.25 12.99
N SER A 390 3.33 -24.52 12.87
CA SER A 390 2.67 -25.61 13.60
C SER A 390 2.82 -25.43 15.12
N ASP A 391 1.82 -25.85 15.89
CA ASP A 391 1.84 -25.78 17.36
C ASP A 391 2.96 -26.63 17.97
N SER A 392 3.39 -27.67 17.26
CA SER A 392 4.55 -28.49 17.64
C SER A 392 5.89 -27.74 17.57
N VAL A 393 5.92 -26.56 16.95
CA VAL A 393 7.15 -25.77 16.80
C VAL A 393 7.40 -24.94 18.06
N LEU A 394 6.36 -24.44 18.72
CA LEU A 394 6.49 -23.53 19.85
C LEU A 394 6.23 -24.28 21.16
N ALA A 395 7.10 -24.10 22.14
CA ALA A 395 6.96 -24.66 23.47
C ALA A 395 7.32 -23.62 24.53
N MET A 396 6.85 -23.85 25.76
CA MET A 396 7.13 -23.01 26.91
C MET A 396 7.64 -23.88 28.05
N ASP A 397 8.56 -23.35 28.87
CA ASP A 397 9.02 -24.03 30.09
C ASP A 397 8.27 -23.53 31.35
N GLU A 398 8.58 -24.14 32.49
CA GLU A 398 8.01 -23.79 33.80
C GLU A 398 8.31 -22.34 34.22
N GLU A 399 9.41 -21.75 33.72
CA GLU A 399 9.82 -20.38 34.02
C GLU A 399 9.14 -19.34 33.12
N GLY A 400 8.38 -19.78 32.10
CA GLY A 400 7.68 -18.91 31.15
C GLY A 400 8.55 -18.47 29.97
N ASN A 401 9.67 -19.15 29.71
CA ASN A 401 10.48 -18.92 28.52
C ASN A 401 9.85 -19.63 27.33
N LEU A 402 9.68 -18.90 26.22
CA LEU A 402 9.22 -19.44 24.95
C LEU A 402 10.41 -19.83 24.08
N PHE A 403 10.36 -21.06 23.57
CA PHE A 403 11.38 -21.61 22.69
C PHE A 403 10.78 -22.38 21.52
N THR A 404 11.57 -22.54 20.47
CA THR A 404 11.20 -23.35 19.31
C THR A 404 11.93 -24.68 19.29
N THR A 405 11.26 -25.71 18.74
CA THR A 405 11.85 -27.04 18.57
C THR A 405 12.82 -27.11 17.39
N VAL A 406 12.77 -26.13 16.49
CA VAL A 406 13.65 -25.98 15.32
C VAL A 406 14.40 -24.66 15.38
N ASP A 407 15.58 -24.63 14.78
CA ASP A 407 16.37 -23.40 14.65
C ASP A 407 15.65 -22.42 13.72
N LEU A 408 15.40 -21.19 14.18
CA LEU A 408 14.77 -20.16 13.37
C LEU A 408 15.78 -19.54 12.38
N SER A 409 15.29 -19.17 11.21
CA SER A 409 16.12 -18.57 10.16
C SER A 409 16.23 -17.07 10.37
N LEU A 410 17.45 -16.56 10.53
CA LEU A 410 17.72 -15.12 10.60
C LEU A 410 17.19 -14.32 9.39
N ARG A 411 16.93 -14.99 8.26
CA ARG A 411 16.45 -14.37 7.02
C ARG A 411 14.96 -14.04 7.02
N ARG A 412 14.20 -14.69 7.91
CA ARG A 412 12.74 -14.62 7.96
C ARG A 412 12.29 -13.69 9.06
N VAL A 413 11.07 -13.16 8.94
CA VAL A 413 10.49 -12.30 9.97
C VAL A 413 9.53 -13.13 10.82
N TYR A 414 9.65 -13.02 12.14
CA TYR A 414 8.83 -13.79 13.07
C TYR A 414 7.97 -12.86 13.92
N HIS A 415 6.73 -13.29 14.16
CA HIS A 415 5.82 -12.59 15.06
C HIS A 415 5.21 -13.59 16.04
N LEU A 416 5.24 -13.23 17.32
CA LEU A 416 4.51 -13.91 18.37
C LEU A 416 3.12 -13.29 18.48
N ARG A 417 2.10 -14.12 18.37
CA ARG A 417 0.71 -13.70 18.60
C ARG A 417 0.25 -14.25 19.95
N VAL A 418 -0.24 -13.34 20.80
CA VAL A 418 -0.95 -13.69 22.03
C VAL A 418 -2.45 -13.75 21.71
N GLY A 419 -2.99 -14.96 21.69
CA GLY A 419 -4.38 -15.25 21.37
C GLY A 419 -5.21 -15.54 22.62
N VAL A 420 -6.50 -15.24 22.55
CA VAL A 420 -7.49 -15.58 23.58
C VAL A 420 -8.74 -16.16 22.95
N TYR A 421 -9.31 -17.20 23.56
CA TYR A 421 -10.57 -17.78 23.09
C TYR A 421 -11.74 -16.87 23.46
N ASN A 422 -12.48 -16.43 22.44
CA ASN A 422 -13.76 -15.73 22.65
C ASN A 422 -14.87 -16.73 22.97
N ASP A 423 -14.83 -17.90 22.34
CA ASP A 423 -15.76 -19.00 22.59
C ASP A 423 -15.06 -20.10 23.39
N LEU A 424 -15.26 -20.07 24.71
CA LEU A 424 -14.70 -21.06 25.63
C LEU A 424 -15.23 -22.47 25.37
N THR A 425 -16.35 -22.65 24.63
CA THR A 425 -16.85 -23.99 24.31
C THR A 425 -15.99 -24.75 23.30
N LEU A 426 -15.01 -24.09 22.70
CA LEU A 426 -14.00 -24.69 21.84
C LEU A 426 -12.80 -25.26 22.62
N LEU A 427 -12.74 -25.02 23.94
CA LEU A 427 -11.70 -25.58 24.81
C LEU A 427 -12.05 -27.01 25.23
N ASN A 428 -11.01 -27.79 25.51
CA ASN A 428 -11.17 -29.14 26.03
C ASN A 428 -11.82 -29.12 27.43
N GLN A 429 -12.57 -30.18 27.76
CA GLN A 429 -13.28 -30.26 29.04
C GLN A 429 -12.34 -30.22 30.25
N GLU A 430 -11.14 -30.80 30.11
CA GLU A 430 -10.09 -30.74 31.14
C GLU A 430 -9.67 -29.29 31.40
N THR A 431 -9.32 -28.55 30.33
CA THR A 431 -9.00 -27.12 30.40
C THR A 431 -10.10 -26.30 31.07
N LEU A 432 -11.37 -26.59 30.77
CA LEU A 432 -12.49 -25.89 31.40
C LEU A 432 -12.60 -26.16 32.90
N GLU A 433 -12.39 -27.40 33.34
CA GLU A 433 -12.35 -27.71 34.78
C GLU A 433 -11.12 -27.08 35.46
N ASP A 434 -10.00 -26.97 34.75
CA ASP A 434 -8.78 -26.33 35.25
C ASP A 434 -8.96 -24.83 35.46
N ILE A 435 -9.56 -24.14 34.49
CA ILE A 435 -9.98 -22.75 34.63
C ILE A 435 -10.87 -22.62 35.87
N ARG A 436 -11.86 -23.49 36.05
CA ARG A 436 -12.77 -23.45 37.20
C ARG A 436 -12.04 -23.60 38.54
N ILE A 437 -11.02 -24.45 38.61
CA ILE A 437 -10.20 -24.63 39.81
C ILE A 437 -9.38 -23.37 40.10
N ASN A 438 -8.83 -22.75 39.06
CA ASN A 438 -8.14 -21.47 39.16
C ASN A 438 -9.13 -20.29 39.16
N GLY A 439 -9.95 -20.22 40.21
CA GLY A 439 -11.10 -19.32 40.28
C GLY A 439 -10.76 -17.84 40.10
N ARG A 440 -9.63 -17.37 40.64
CA ARG A 440 -9.18 -15.98 40.44
C ARG A 440 -8.90 -15.65 38.98
N PHE A 441 -8.12 -16.49 38.30
CA PHE A 441 -7.86 -16.37 36.87
C PHE A 441 -9.16 -16.43 36.06
N ALA A 442 -10.07 -17.32 36.46
CA ALA A 442 -11.32 -17.49 35.75
C ALA A 442 -12.30 -16.31 35.92
N GLN A 443 -12.33 -15.65 37.08
CA GLN A 443 -13.04 -14.37 37.23
C GLN A 443 -12.53 -13.33 36.25
N ILE A 444 -11.20 -13.20 36.13
CA ILE A 444 -10.54 -12.25 35.22
C ILE A 444 -10.92 -12.59 33.78
N LEU A 445 -10.76 -13.86 33.38
CA LEU A 445 -11.08 -14.32 32.02
C LEU A 445 -12.56 -14.11 31.66
N LEU A 446 -13.49 -14.53 32.52
CA LEU A 446 -14.93 -14.42 32.26
C LEU A 446 -15.38 -12.96 32.21
N THR A 447 -14.85 -12.11 33.09
CA THR A 447 -15.14 -10.67 33.09
C THR A 447 -14.55 -9.96 31.87
N ALA A 448 -13.37 -10.40 31.40
CA ALA A 448 -12.77 -9.87 30.18
C ALA A 448 -13.59 -10.23 28.94
N LEU A 449 -14.18 -11.42 28.89
CA LEU A 449 -15.03 -11.85 27.78
C LEU A 449 -16.46 -11.27 27.84
N GLU A 450 -17.02 -11.10 29.04
CA GLU A 450 -18.33 -10.50 29.27
C GLU A 450 -18.28 -9.56 30.48
N PRO A 451 -18.04 -8.25 30.26
CA PRO A 451 -17.91 -7.27 31.34
C PRO A 451 -19.14 -7.15 32.24
N GLN A 452 -20.33 -7.53 31.75
CA GLN A 452 -21.56 -7.56 32.56
C GLN A 452 -21.51 -8.60 33.69
N LEU A 453 -20.54 -9.53 33.66
CA LEU A 453 -20.34 -10.50 34.72
C LEU A 453 -19.62 -9.92 35.94
N LYS A 454 -19.00 -8.73 35.86
CA LYS A 454 -18.15 -8.17 36.92
C LYS A 454 -18.82 -8.12 38.31
N ASP A 455 -20.12 -7.84 38.34
CA ASP A 455 -20.93 -7.75 39.56
C ASP A 455 -21.99 -8.87 39.65
N ASP A 456 -21.86 -9.92 38.83
CA ASP A 456 -22.81 -11.01 38.73
C ASP A 456 -22.49 -12.11 39.77
N PRO A 457 -23.48 -12.62 40.54
CA PRO A 457 -23.25 -13.73 41.47
C PRO A 457 -22.73 -15.01 40.81
N LEU A 458 -22.78 -15.12 39.48
CA LEU A 458 -22.21 -16.24 38.72
C LEU A 458 -20.68 -16.34 38.80
N ILE A 459 -19.97 -15.27 39.18
CA ILE A 459 -18.51 -15.29 39.30
C ILE A 459 -18.02 -15.30 40.76
N GLU A 460 -18.90 -15.51 41.74
CA GLU A 460 -18.51 -15.61 43.15
C GLU A 460 -17.65 -16.86 43.41
N LEU A 461 -16.55 -16.68 44.15
CA LEU A 461 -15.65 -17.78 44.51
C LEU A 461 -16.13 -18.48 45.77
N LEU A 462 -15.88 -19.79 45.82
CA LEU A 462 -15.97 -20.57 47.03
C LEU A 462 -14.84 -20.18 48.02
N PRO A 463 -14.98 -20.53 49.31
CA PRO A 463 -13.94 -20.28 50.31
C PRO A 463 -12.58 -20.94 49.99
N ASP A 464 -12.56 -21.98 49.16
CA ASP A 464 -11.35 -22.67 48.69
C ASP A 464 -10.72 -22.00 47.44
N GLY A 465 -11.27 -20.87 46.99
CA GLY A 465 -10.77 -20.09 45.85
C GLY A 465 -11.23 -20.60 44.49
N ARG A 466 -12.03 -21.67 44.42
CA ARG A 466 -12.55 -22.24 43.17
C ARG A 466 -13.90 -21.65 42.80
N MET A 467 -14.27 -21.73 41.51
CA MET A 467 -15.64 -21.40 41.12
C MET A 467 -16.60 -22.58 41.27
N PRO A 468 -17.85 -22.35 41.74
CA PRO A 468 -18.89 -23.36 41.75
C PRO A 468 -19.17 -23.91 40.35
N LYS A 469 -19.21 -25.23 40.21
CA LYS A 469 -19.39 -25.90 38.91
C LYS A 469 -20.58 -25.39 38.12
N ARG A 470 -21.76 -25.32 38.74
CA ARG A 470 -22.97 -24.85 38.06
C ARG A 470 -22.83 -23.40 37.58
N GLN A 471 -22.36 -22.51 38.43
CA GLN A 471 -22.22 -21.09 38.10
C GLN A 471 -21.22 -20.87 36.96
N PHE A 472 -20.10 -21.61 36.96
CA PHE A 472 -19.12 -21.56 35.87
C PHE A 472 -19.72 -21.96 34.51
N TRP A 473 -20.45 -23.08 34.46
CA TRP A 473 -21.08 -23.52 33.21
C TRP A 473 -22.21 -22.59 32.76
N ASP A 474 -22.96 -22.01 33.71
CA ASP A 474 -23.98 -21.00 33.42
C ASP A 474 -23.34 -19.71 32.85
N ALA A 475 -22.17 -19.30 33.38
CA ALA A 475 -21.39 -18.17 32.84
C ALA A 475 -20.87 -18.44 31.42
N ILE A 476 -20.34 -19.63 31.14
CA ILE A 476 -19.92 -20.03 29.78
C ILE A 476 -21.11 -20.00 28.82
N ALA A 477 -22.27 -20.53 29.24
CA ALA A 477 -23.48 -20.52 28.43
C ALA A 477 -23.96 -19.09 28.12
N LYS A 478 -23.86 -18.18 29.11
CA LYS A 478 -24.17 -16.75 28.95
C LYS A 478 -23.23 -16.08 27.94
N ILE A 479 -21.91 -16.29 28.04
CA ILE A 479 -20.91 -15.80 27.07
C ILE A 479 -21.21 -16.29 25.66
N LYS A 480 -21.56 -17.58 25.49
CA LYS A 480 -21.94 -18.12 24.18
C LYS A 480 -23.19 -17.43 23.61
N GLY A 481 -24.18 -17.18 24.46
CA GLY A 481 -25.42 -16.49 24.10
C GLY A 481 -25.17 -15.03 23.68
N THR A 482 -24.28 -14.32 24.37
CA THR A 482 -23.96 -12.91 24.06
C THR A 482 -23.02 -12.78 22.87
N ASN A 483 -22.03 -13.66 22.72
CA ASN A 483 -21.15 -13.71 21.54
C ASN A 483 -21.92 -13.88 20.22
N ALA A 484 -23.05 -14.61 20.23
CA ALA A 484 -23.91 -14.72 19.06
C ALA A 484 -24.54 -13.38 18.64
N MET A 485 -24.81 -12.47 19.59
CA MET A 485 -25.28 -11.11 19.31
C MET A 485 -24.16 -10.17 18.84
N TYR A 486 -22.90 -10.49 19.17
CA TYR A 486 -21.73 -9.63 18.95
C TYR A 486 -20.82 -10.06 17.79
N LYS A 487 -21.12 -11.18 17.11
CA LYS A 487 -20.50 -11.56 15.81
C LYS A 487 -20.45 -10.43 14.77
N ASN A 488 -21.30 -9.41 14.91
CA ASN A 488 -21.38 -8.24 14.02
C ASN A 488 -20.82 -6.94 14.62
N LYS A 489 -20.24 -6.95 15.82
CA LYS A 489 -19.84 -5.73 16.57
C LYS A 489 -18.60 -5.92 17.47
N ILE A 490 -17.69 -6.82 17.12
CA ILE A 490 -16.37 -6.82 17.77
C ILE A 490 -15.64 -5.62 17.17
N GLU A 491 -15.85 -4.44 17.72
CA GLU A 491 -14.84 -3.39 17.73
C GLU A 491 -13.86 -3.76 18.83
N VAL A 492 -12.59 -3.45 18.61
CA VAL A 492 -11.48 -3.60 19.57
C VAL A 492 -11.81 -2.99 20.95
N SER A 493 -12.83 -2.13 21.05
CA SER A 493 -13.33 -1.52 22.30
C SER A 493 -14.02 -2.48 23.29
N ARG A 494 -14.31 -3.75 22.92
CA ARG A 494 -14.85 -4.75 23.87
C ARG A 494 -13.78 -5.48 24.68
N PHE A 495 -12.52 -5.45 24.23
CA PHE A 495 -11.40 -5.51 25.17
C PHE A 495 -11.32 -4.14 25.85
N THR A 496 -12.36 -3.83 26.62
CA THR A 496 -12.28 -2.72 27.54
C THR A 496 -11.24 -3.15 28.57
N VAL A 497 -10.05 -2.55 28.44
CA VAL A 497 -9.01 -2.31 29.45
C VAL A 497 -9.60 -1.54 30.66
N ALA A 498 -10.85 -1.83 31.03
CA ALA A 498 -11.63 -1.19 32.10
C ALA A 498 -11.89 -2.14 33.29
N SER A 499 -11.33 -3.36 33.25
CA SER A 499 -11.06 -4.15 34.47
C SER A 499 -9.60 -4.59 34.60
N LEU A 500 -8.82 -4.45 33.53
CA LEU A 500 -7.37 -4.43 33.52
C LEU A 500 -6.92 -3.00 33.79
N MET A 501 -6.74 -2.63 35.05
CA MET A 501 -6.05 -1.39 35.39
C MET A 501 -4.58 -1.54 34.95
N LEU A 502 -4.25 -1.12 33.73
CA LEU A 502 -2.87 -0.87 33.31
C LEU A 502 -2.35 0.27 34.17
N THR A 503 -1.60 -0.06 35.20
CA THR A 503 -0.88 0.94 36.00
C THR A 503 0.41 1.25 35.25
N ALA A 504 0.32 2.12 34.23
CA ALA A 504 1.51 2.69 33.61
C ALA A 504 2.08 3.78 34.53
N ASN A 505 3.02 3.42 35.41
CA ASN A 505 3.80 4.39 36.15
C ASN A 505 4.82 5.04 35.20
N ARG A 506 4.48 6.20 34.66
CA ARG A 506 5.43 7.09 33.97
C ARG A 506 6.29 7.78 35.05
N PRO A 507 7.62 7.62 35.10
CA PRO A 507 8.46 8.61 35.76
C PRO A 507 8.41 9.90 34.92
N SER A 508 7.81 10.95 35.47
CA SER A 508 7.75 12.25 34.80
C SER A 508 9.16 12.82 34.66
N GLN A 509 9.70 12.87 33.44
CA GLN A 509 10.87 13.69 33.10
C GLN A 509 10.49 15.17 32.89
N TYR A 510 9.75 15.74 33.84
CA TYR A 510 9.60 17.17 33.99
C TYR A 510 9.62 17.50 35.48
N ALA A 511 10.82 17.75 35.99
CA ALA A 511 11.11 18.58 37.14
C ALA A 511 12.16 19.61 36.71
#